data_AF-A0A6I5GZX3-F1
#
_entry.id   AF-A0A6I5GZX3-F1
#
_cell.length_a   1.000
_cell.length_b   1.000
_cell.length_c   1.000
_cell.angle_alpha   90.00
_cell.angle_beta   90.00
_cell.angle_gamma   90.00
#
_symmetry.space_group_name_H-M   'P 1'
#
loop_
_entity.id
_entity.type
_entity.pdbx_description
1 polymer ?
#
loop_
_entity_poly.entity_id
_entity_poly.type
_entity_poly.pdbx_seq_one_letter_code
_entity_poly.pdbx_strand_id
1 'polypeptide(L)'
;EFPPAFLRRCVRLDLRDPDEAKLRDIVRQNLGEEALAQADDLIGAFLSRAAVQSLATDQLLAAVHLRVTGADLTREELLTAVMHRLDEAFPS
;
A
#
# COMPACT_ATOMS: atom_id res chain seq x y z
N GLU A 1 7.21 11.83 -20.03
CA GLU A 1 6.42 10.91 -20.88
C GLU A 1 7.22 9.65 -21.19
N PHE A 2 6.56 8.50 -21.30
CA PHE A 2 7.23 7.23 -21.64
C PHE A 2 7.59 7.21 -23.13
N PRO A 3 8.81 6.76 -23.53
CA PRO A 3 9.20 6.84 -24.93
C PRO A 3 8.35 5.91 -25.82
N PRO A 4 8.03 6.32 -27.07
CA PRO A 4 7.14 5.55 -27.96
C PRO A 4 7.59 4.12 -28.26
N ALA A 5 8.90 3.85 -28.15
CA ALA A 5 9.45 2.51 -28.34
C ALA A 5 9.00 1.53 -27.23
N PHE A 6 8.83 2.00 -25.99
CA PHE A 6 8.37 1.18 -24.87
C PHE A 6 6.87 0.86 -24.99
N LEU A 7 6.07 1.81 -25.47
CA LEU A 7 4.62 1.62 -25.65
C LEU A 7 4.26 0.55 -26.70
N ARG A 8 5.21 0.17 -27.58
CA ARG A 8 5.00 -0.89 -28.58
C ARG A 8 5.16 -2.31 -28.02
N ARG A 9 5.80 -2.47 -26.85
CA ARG A 9 6.12 -3.77 -26.24
C ARG A 9 5.64 -3.91 -24.80
N CYS A 10 5.20 -2.82 -24.15
CA CYS A 10 4.62 -2.85 -22.81
C CYS A 10 3.09 -3.00 -22.87
N VAL A 11 2.53 -3.79 -21.95
CA VAL A 11 1.08 -3.86 -21.73
C VAL A 11 0.64 -2.59 -21.03
N ARG A 12 -0.35 -1.88 -21.61
CA ARG A 12 -1.01 -0.77 -20.93
C ARG A 12 -2.06 -1.33 -19.98
N LEU A 13 -1.73 -1.36 -18.70
CA LEU A 13 -2.67 -1.69 -17.65
C LEU A 13 -3.14 -0.40 -16.98
N ASP A 14 -4.46 -0.20 -16.97
CA ASP A 14 -5.08 0.87 -16.20
C ASP A 14 -5.54 0.26 -14.86
N LEU A 15 -4.87 0.67 -13.78
CA LEU A 15 -5.21 0.26 -12.43
C LEU A 15 -6.09 1.33 -11.82
N ARG A 16 -7.36 0.99 -11.61
CA ARG A 16 -8.29 1.83 -10.87
C ARG A 16 -7.85 1.93 -9.42
N ASP A 17 -8.02 3.12 -8.83
CA ASP A 17 -7.77 3.31 -7.41
C ASP A 17 -8.67 2.37 -6.59
N PRO A 18 -8.13 1.74 -5.53
CA PRO A 18 -8.87 0.82 -4.71
C PRO A 18 -9.96 1.54 -3.90
N ASP A 19 -11.15 0.96 -3.86
CA ASP A 19 -12.20 1.37 -2.95
C ASP A 19 -11.94 0.87 -1.52
N GLU A 20 -12.81 1.25 -0.59
CA GLU A 20 -12.68 0.89 0.82
C GLU A 20 -12.62 -0.64 1.05
N ALA A 21 -13.46 -1.40 0.35
CA ALA A 21 -13.49 -2.86 0.46
C ALA A 21 -12.17 -3.46 -0.04
N LYS A 22 -11.67 -2.96 -1.17
CA LYS A 22 -10.39 -3.39 -1.73
C LYS A 22 -9.21 -3.03 -0.83
N LEU A 23 -9.23 -1.86 -0.20
CA LEU A 23 -8.20 -1.46 0.78
C LEU A 23 -8.18 -2.38 2.00
N ARG A 24 -9.35 -2.74 2.55
CA ARG A 24 -9.43 -3.72 3.64
C ARG A 24 -8.83 -5.07 3.24
N ASP A 25 -9.14 -5.55 2.04
CA ASP A 25 -8.56 -6.77 1.50
C ASP A 25 -7.04 -6.68 1.33
N ILE A 26 -6.53 -5.55 0.85
CA ILE A 26 -5.09 -5.33 0.69
C ILE A 26 -4.40 -5.34 2.06
N VAL A 27 -4.93 -4.62 3.07
CA VAL A 27 -4.39 -4.63 4.43
C VAL A 27 -4.38 -6.04 5.01
N ARG A 28 -5.51 -6.76 4.90
CA ARG A 28 -5.63 -8.15 5.37
C ARG A 28 -4.63 -9.10 4.72
N GLN A 29 -4.45 -9.00 3.41
CA GLN A 29 -3.54 -9.87 2.65
C GLN A 29 -2.07 -9.58 2.95
N ASN A 30 -1.71 -8.34 3.23
CA ASN A 30 -0.31 -7.93 3.44
C ASN A 30 0.11 -7.97 4.92
N LEU A 31 -0.80 -7.64 5.84
CA LEU A 31 -0.48 -7.44 7.26
C LEU A 31 -1.28 -8.35 8.21
N GLY A 32 -2.26 -9.10 7.71
CA GLY A 32 -3.06 -10.04 8.51
C GLY A 32 -4.31 -9.43 9.16
N GLU A 33 -5.12 -10.29 9.76
CA GLU A 33 -6.41 -9.93 10.38
C GLU A 33 -6.26 -9.01 11.60
N GLU A 34 -5.23 -9.23 12.42
CA GLU A 34 -4.99 -8.41 13.61
C GLU A 34 -4.64 -6.95 13.26
N ALA A 35 -3.93 -6.76 12.15
CA ALA A 35 -3.62 -5.43 11.63
C ALA A 35 -4.86 -4.76 11.03
N LEU A 36 -5.68 -5.51 10.30
CA LEU A 36 -6.95 -5.00 9.75
C LEU A 36 -7.87 -4.50 10.87
N ALA A 37 -7.98 -5.24 11.98
CA ALA A 37 -8.80 -4.86 13.13
C ALA A 37 -8.39 -3.50 13.75
N GLN A 38 -7.17 -3.01 13.48
CA GLN A 38 -6.62 -1.75 13.99
C GLN A 38 -6.50 -0.66 12.91
N ALA A 39 -6.98 -0.93 11.69
CA ALA A 39 -6.77 -0.09 10.52
C ALA A 39 -7.98 0.74 10.09
N ASP A 40 -9.17 0.55 10.66
CA ASP A 40 -10.43 1.14 10.17
C ASP A 40 -10.38 2.68 10.06
N ASP A 41 -9.88 3.38 11.08
CA ASP A 41 -9.71 4.84 11.07
C ASP A 41 -8.62 5.28 10.09
N LEU A 42 -7.53 4.51 9.95
CA LEU A 42 -6.47 4.80 8.99
C LEU A 42 -6.96 4.65 7.54
N ILE A 43 -7.80 3.65 7.25
CA ILE A 43 -8.43 3.45 5.94
C ILE A 43 -9.37 4.61 5.62
N GLY A 44 -10.23 5.01 6.56
CA GLY A 44 -11.12 6.16 6.38
C GLY A 44 -10.34 7.46 6.17
N ALA A 45 -9.28 7.68 6.95
CA ALA A 45 -8.43 8.85 6.83
C ALA A 45 -7.59 8.86 5.54
N PHE A 46 -7.20 7.69 5.03
CA PHE A 46 -6.55 7.54 3.74
C PHE A 46 -7.50 7.91 2.60
N LEU A 47 -8.72 7.35 2.58
CA LEU A 47 -9.72 7.65 1.54
C LEU A 47 -10.10 9.12 1.49
N SER A 48 -10.29 9.76 2.66
CA SER A 48 -10.59 11.19 2.72
C SER A 48 -9.46 12.06 2.14
N ARG A 49 -8.21 11.65 2.29
CA ARG A 49 -7.06 12.37 1.72
C ARG A 49 -6.86 12.03 0.25
N ALA A 50 -7.01 10.77 -0.14
CA ALA A 50 -6.91 10.31 -1.52
C ALA A 50 -7.91 11.03 -2.45
N ALA A 51 -9.04 11.50 -1.91
CA ALA A 51 -10.00 12.31 -2.65
C ALA A 51 -9.48 13.68 -3.09
N VAL A 52 -8.46 14.23 -2.43
CA VAL A 52 -7.92 15.58 -2.69
C VAL A 52 -6.45 15.58 -3.10
N GLN A 53 -5.73 14.48 -2.90
CA GLN A 53 -4.31 14.35 -3.26
C GLN A 53 -3.99 12.92 -3.70
N SER A 54 -2.93 12.77 -4.49
CA SER A 54 -2.42 11.44 -4.86
C SER A 54 -1.76 10.76 -3.66
N LEU A 55 -2.25 9.56 -3.31
CA LEU A 55 -1.71 8.70 -2.28
C LEU A 55 -1.53 7.29 -2.84
N ALA A 56 -0.41 6.67 -2.54
CA ALA A 56 -0.13 5.29 -2.95
C ALA A 56 -0.50 4.31 -1.82
N THR A 57 -0.99 3.13 -2.19
CA THR A 57 -1.51 2.13 -1.22
C THR A 57 -0.44 1.62 -0.26
N ASP A 58 0.84 1.63 -0.66
CA ASP A 58 1.99 1.34 0.19
C ASP A 58 2.08 2.30 1.39
N GLN A 59 1.67 3.57 1.24
CA GLN A 59 1.65 4.53 2.34
C GLN A 59 0.64 4.16 3.41
N LEU A 60 -0.52 3.61 3.02
CA LEU A 60 -1.50 3.06 3.97
C LEU A 60 -0.91 1.84 4.69
N LEU A 61 -0.29 0.91 3.94
CA LEU A 61 0.30 -0.29 4.52
C LEU A 61 1.40 0.06 5.54
N ALA A 62 2.27 1.01 5.20
CA ALA A 62 3.28 1.51 6.12
C ALA A 62 2.63 2.11 7.39
N ALA A 63 1.62 2.97 7.25
CA ALA A 63 0.94 3.58 8.39
C ALA A 63 0.29 2.54 9.33
N VAL A 64 -0.36 1.52 8.77
CA VAL A 64 -0.96 0.43 9.55
C VAL A 64 0.12 -0.39 10.25
N HIS A 65 1.21 -0.74 9.55
CA HIS A 65 2.32 -1.48 10.14
C HIS A 65 2.94 -0.73 11.34
N LEU A 66 3.25 0.56 11.18
CA LEU A 66 3.80 1.41 12.25
C LEU A 66 2.88 1.48 13.48
N ARG A 67 1.56 1.44 13.28
CA ARG A 67 0.60 1.40 14.39
C ARG A 67 0.66 0.07 15.13
N VAL A 68 0.63 -1.04 14.39
CA VAL A 68 0.57 -2.40 14.97
C VAL A 68 1.85 -2.72 15.75
N THR A 69 3.01 -2.30 15.24
CA THR A 69 4.30 -2.54 15.91
C THR A 69 4.54 -1.59 17.09
N GLY A 70 3.71 -0.58 17.28
CA GLY A 70 3.91 0.48 18.27
C GLY A 70 4.97 1.48 17.80
N ALA A 71 4.77 2.76 18.08
CA ALA A 71 5.64 3.85 17.61
C ALA A 71 7.05 3.91 18.25
N ASP A 72 7.46 2.87 19.00
CA ASP A 72 8.81 2.73 19.54
C ASP A 72 9.61 1.75 18.68
N LEU A 73 9.74 2.08 17.39
CA LEU A 73 10.43 1.25 16.43
C LEU A 73 11.92 1.49 16.50
N THR A 74 12.67 0.41 16.57
CA THR A 74 14.10 0.45 16.28
C THR A 74 14.33 0.84 14.81
N ARG A 75 15.55 1.30 14.50
CA ARG A 75 15.94 1.63 13.13
C ARG A 75 15.71 0.46 12.16
N GLU A 76 15.95 -0.76 12.61
CA GLU A 76 15.79 -1.97 11.79
C GLU A 76 14.31 -2.25 11.52
N GLU A 77 13.44 -2.15 12.53
CA GLU A 77 11.99 -2.33 12.35
C GLU A 77 11.38 -1.26 11.45
N LEU A 78 11.81 0.00 11.58
CA LEU A 78 11.39 1.08 10.69
C LEU A 78 11.82 0.82 9.24
N LEU A 79 13.05 0.36 9.02
CA LEU A 79 13.53 0.02 7.69
C LEU A 79 12.75 -1.16 7.11
N THR A 80 12.47 -2.19 7.90
CA THR A 80 11.63 -3.31 7.47
C THR A 80 10.21 -2.86 7.10
N ALA A 81 9.61 -1.96 7.87
CA ALA A 81 8.28 -1.43 7.61
C ALA A 81 8.20 -0.62 6.31
N VAL A 82 9.18 0.24 6.07
CA VAL A 82 9.18 1.18 4.93
C VAL A 82 9.78 0.56 3.67
N MET A 83 10.80 -0.30 3.80
CA MET A 83 11.54 -0.89 2.68
C MET A 83 11.10 -2.33 2.39
N HIS A 84 9.79 -2.60 2.36
CA HIS A 84 9.29 -3.89 1.88
C HIS A 84 9.38 -3.95 0.34
N ARG A 85 9.77 -5.13 -0.19
CA ARG A 85 9.87 -5.36 -1.64
C ARG A 85 8.50 -5.24 -2.29
N LEU A 86 8.36 -4.30 -3.23
CA LEU A 86 7.14 -4.07 -4.02
C LEU A 86 7.08 -4.96 -5.28
N ASP A 87 8.08 -5.80 -5.50
CA ASP A 87 8.40 -6.44 -6.78
C ASP A 87 8.12 -7.96 -6.86
N GLU A 88 7.74 -8.63 -5.76
CA GLU A 88 7.38 -10.06 -5.81
C GLU A 88 5.90 -10.27 -6.14
N ALA A 89 5.55 -10.06 -7.41
CA ALA A 89 4.26 -10.50 -7.94
C ALA A 89 4.30 -10.87 -9.43
N PHE A 90 5.32 -11.58 -9.92
CA PHE A 90 5.19 -12.41 -11.14
C PHE A 90 6.16 -13.61 -11.11
N PRO A 91 5.76 -14.77 -10.56
CA PRO A 91 6.42 -16.02 -10.95
C PRO A 91 6.18 -16.24 -12.46
N SER A 92 7.26 -16.57 -13.17
CA SER A 92 7.24 -16.96 -14.58
C SER A 92 6.57 -18.31 -14.79
#